data_AF-A0A964J0I0-F1
#
_entry.id   AF-A0A964J0I0-F1
#
_cell.length_a   1.000
_cell.length_b   1.000
_cell.length_c   1.000
_cell.angle_alpha   90.00
_cell.angle_beta   90.00
_cell.angle_gamma   90.00
#
_symmetry.space_group_name_H-M   'P 1'
#
loop_
_entity.id
_entity.type
_entity.pdbx_description
1 polymer ?
#
loop_
_entity_poly.entity_id
_entity_poly.type
_entity_poly.pdbx_seq_one_letter_code
_entity_poly.pdbx_strand_id
1 'polypeptide(L)'
;MFEPFPMDRIDPVETFLEVGDQRFPGVPVFDSPPTGGLSGVLGQGIAVAELAPRAVYGPTWRALRQDQGPAGLVVLCQGEHPGLGLLNAEQFKAPYGAPAIHLDSGAAEAVRDAVACGAMGRLVSRYDRVRAFPRNVVVTLRGTQPSLLPRVVVMTPRSSWWQSVAERGGGLVCWLETLRALLGNPPACDVVLTANSGHELGHTGLDAFQETRPGWDRPNGAIWVHYGANIGAVGGGLSIMSADPDLRVRMRDSLIAAGQGADEMADPAVVPSGETRDIHRAGGRYVTLVGTNPWFHLPSDRFPGTVDVPRIARYAVGAAAMVVGLTR
;
A
#
# COMPACT_ATOMS: atom_id res chain seq x y z
N MET A 1 -10.02 18.24 -8.33
CA MET A 1 -8.76 18.71 -8.93
C MET A 1 -7.84 17.52 -9.11
N PHE A 2 -7.10 17.47 -10.22
CA PHE A 2 -5.98 16.53 -10.34
C PHE A 2 -4.70 17.26 -9.95
N GLU A 3 -4.00 16.78 -8.93
CA GLU A 3 -2.73 17.35 -8.47
C GLU A 3 -1.59 16.46 -8.97
N PRO A 4 -0.88 16.86 -10.06
CA PRO A 4 0.27 16.12 -10.55
C PRO A 4 1.49 16.35 -9.66
N PHE A 5 2.35 15.34 -9.55
CA PHE A 5 3.65 15.46 -8.90
C PHE A 5 4.73 14.74 -9.73
N PRO A 6 5.98 15.23 -9.76
CA PRO A 6 7.04 14.59 -10.51
C PRO A 6 7.47 13.27 -9.87
N MET A 7 7.64 12.25 -10.70
CA MET A 7 8.18 10.95 -10.28
C MET A 7 8.91 10.31 -11.45
N ASP A 8 9.99 9.58 -11.19
CA ASP A 8 10.70 8.83 -12.23
C ASP A 8 10.23 7.38 -12.19
N ARG A 9 9.23 7.06 -13.03
CA ARG A 9 8.64 5.72 -13.13
C ARG A 9 9.69 4.74 -13.65
N ILE A 10 9.67 3.53 -13.11
CA ILE A 10 10.49 2.42 -13.60
C ILE A 10 9.72 1.68 -14.71
N ASP A 11 10.34 1.58 -15.89
CA ASP A 11 9.89 0.79 -17.02
C ASP A 11 10.84 -0.40 -17.19
N PRO A 12 10.46 -1.63 -16.78
CA PRO A 12 11.29 -2.81 -16.94
C PRO A 12 11.66 -3.06 -18.41
N VAL A 13 12.95 -3.27 -18.67
CA VAL A 13 13.48 -3.57 -20.02
C VAL A 13 13.82 -5.05 -20.12
N GLU A 14 14.61 -5.56 -19.17
CA GLU A 14 15.00 -6.96 -19.16
C GLU A 14 15.28 -7.43 -17.72
N THR A 15 14.47 -8.34 -17.22
CA THR A 15 14.49 -8.75 -15.80
C THR A 15 14.27 -10.26 -15.68
N PHE A 16 15.30 -10.99 -15.24
CA PHE A 16 15.26 -12.45 -15.14
C PHE A 16 16.40 -13.02 -14.29
N LEU A 17 16.21 -14.27 -13.88
CA LEU A 17 17.26 -15.15 -13.39
C LEU A 17 17.52 -16.24 -14.44
N GLU A 18 18.78 -16.52 -14.73
CA GLU A 18 19.20 -17.61 -15.62
C GLU A 18 20.02 -18.63 -14.83
N VAL A 19 19.73 -19.91 -15.02
CA VAL A 19 20.40 -21.05 -14.36
C VAL A 19 20.56 -22.17 -15.38
N GLY A 20 21.79 -22.42 -15.82
CA GLY A 20 22.03 -23.31 -16.96
C GLY A 20 21.25 -22.84 -18.19
N ASP A 21 20.46 -23.73 -18.80
CA ASP A 21 19.63 -23.43 -19.96
C ASP A 21 18.24 -22.87 -19.59
N GLN A 22 17.94 -22.74 -18.29
CA GLN A 22 16.65 -22.24 -17.81
C GLN A 22 16.71 -20.73 -17.58
N ARG A 23 15.63 -20.05 -17.97
CA ARG A 23 15.43 -18.61 -17.75
C ARG A 23 14.09 -18.35 -17.08
N PHE A 24 14.14 -17.74 -15.89
CA PHE A 24 12.99 -17.37 -15.08
C PHE A 24 12.72 -15.87 -15.22
N PRO A 25 11.64 -15.44 -15.91
CA PRO A 25 11.30 -14.03 -16.00
C PRO A 25 10.91 -13.48 -14.62
N GLY A 26 11.32 -12.25 -14.35
CA GLY A 26 11.04 -11.58 -13.09
C GLY A 26 10.61 -10.13 -13.26
N VAL A 27 10.32 -9.48 -12.15
CA VAL A 27 10.01 -8.05 -12.06
C VAL A 27 11.00 -7.40 -11.10
N PRO A 28 11.57 -6.21 -11.37
CA PRO A 28 12.48 -5.57 -10.45
C PRO A 28 11.88 -5.43 -9.05
N VAL A 29 12.71 -5.49 -8.01
CA VAL A 29 12.34 -4.81 -6.77
C VAL A 29 12.55 -3.31 -7.01
N PHE A 30 11.48 -2.53 -6.96
CA PHE A 30 11.44 -1.17 -7.51
C PHE A 30 12.31 -0.15 -6.76
N ASP A 31 12.81 -0.49 -5.57
CA ASP A 31 13.81 0.28 -4.82
C ASP A 31 15.20 -0.38 -4.77
N SER A 32 15.51 -1.29 -5.70
CA SER A 32 16.84 -1.89 -5.85
C SER A 32 17.63 -1.29 -7.02
N PRO A 33 18.97 -1.23 -6.97
CA PRO A 33 19.78 -0.78 -8.09
C PRO A 33 19.69 -1.75 -9.29
N PRO A 34 19.91 -1.30 -10.53
CA PRO A 34 19.89 -2.16 -11.69
C PRO A 34 21.18 -3.01 -11.80
N THR A 35 21.12 -4.07 -12.60
CA THR A 35 22.31 -4.82 -13.04
C THR A 35 22.14 -5.32 -14.47
N GLY A 36 23.21 -5.21 -15.28
CA GLY A 36 23.27 -5.75 -16.65
C GLY A 36 23.59 -7.23 -16.72
N GLY A 37 23.88 -7.86 -15.57
CA GLY A 37 24.32 -9.25 -15.48
C GLY A 37 25.26 -9.42 -14.31
N LEU A 38 24.71 -9.92 -13.21
CA LEU A 38 25.45 -10.36 -12.04
C LEU A 38 25.48 -11.89 -12.03
N SER A 39 26.67 -12.49 -12.03
CA SER A 39 26.83 -13.93 -11.88
C SER A 39 27.25 -14.30 -10.47
N GLY A 40 26.71 -15.39 -9.94
CA GLY A 40 27.08 -15.90 -8.63
C GLY A 40 26.43 -17.24 -8.33
N VAL A 41 27.03 -17.99 -7.40
CA VAL A 41 26.42 -19.21 -6.87
C VAL A 41 25.13 -18.85 -6.14
N LEU A 42 24.02 -19.50 -6.50
CA LEU A 42 22.73 -19.29 -5.84
C LEU A 42 22.80 -19.70 -4.37
N GLY A 43 22.20 -18.90 -3.50
CA GLY A 43 22.26 -19.07 -2.03
C GLY A 43 23.53 -18.52 -1.38
N GLN A 44 24.51 -18.05 -2.16
CA GLN A 44 25.74 -17.43 -1.65
C GLN A 44 25.97 -16.05 -2.30
N GLY A 45 26.41 -16.03 -3.57
CA GLY A 45 26.66 -14.79 -4.31
C GLY A 45 25.37 -14.08 -4.72
N ILE A 46 24.34 -14.86 -5.07
CA ILE A 46 22.97 -14.37 -5.28
C ILE A 46 22.10 -15.02 -4.20
N ALA A 47 21.65 -14.24 -3.23
CA ALA A 47 20.75 -14.75 -2.22
C ALA A 47 19.37 -15.05 -2.83
N VAL A 48 18.70 -16.05 -2.27
CA VAL A 48 17.32 -16.39 -2.60
C VAL A 48 16.50 -16.33 -1.32
N ALA A 49 15.40 -15.59 -1.32
CA ALA A 49 14.50 -15.46 -0.18
C ALA A 49 13.05 -15.67 -0.61
N GLU A 50 12.33 -16.52 0.11
CA GLU A 50 10.89 -16.68 -0.04
C GLU A 50 10.18 -15.67 0.85
N LEU A 51 9.45 -14.73 0.25
CA LEU A 51 8.86 -13.61 0.98
C LEU A 51 7.43 -13.35 0.51
N ALA A 52 6.55 -13.18 1.50
CA ALA A 52 5.23 -12.60 1.26
C ALA A 52 5.30 -11.08 1.15
N PRO A 53 4.35 -10.41 0.48
CA PRO A 53 4.37 -8.96 0.29
C PRO A 53 4.56 -8.14 1.57
N ARG A 54 3.96 -8.58 2.69
CA ARG A 54 4.06 -7.90 3.99
C ARG A 54 5.44 -8.00 4.63
N ALA A 55 6.33 -8.87 4.16
CA ALA A 55 7.67 -9.04 4.68
C ALA A 55 8.53 -7.76 4.58
N VAL A 56 8.18 -6.87 3.64
CA VAL A 56 8.83 -5.56 3.46
C VAL A 56 8.84 -4.71 4.75
N TYR A 57 7.85 -4.89 5.62
CA TYR A 57 7.72 -4.15 6.88
C TYR A 57 8.49 -4.80 8.04
N GLY A 58 9.06 -5.98 7.83
CA GLY A 58 9.74 -6.77 8.86
C GLY A 58 11.26 -6.51 8.93
N PRO A 59 11.89 -6.89 10.06
CA PRO A 59 13.34 -6.77 10.24
C PRO A 59 14.13 -7.64 9.24
N THR A 60 13.57 -8.78 8.82
CA THR A 60 14.21 -9.70 7.86
C THR A 60 14.48 -9.04 6.51
N TRP A 61 13.51 -8.31 5.96
CA TRP A 61 13.69 -7.60 4.69
C TRP A 61 14.79 -6.56 4.77
N ARG A 62 14.81 -5.78 5.86
CA ARG A 62 15.85 -4.78 6.09
C ARG A 62 17.24 -5.43 6.19
N ALA A 63 17.37 -6.51 6.95
CA ALA A 63 18.65 -7.22 7.12
C ALA A 63 19.18 -7.77 5.78
N LEU A 64 18.31 -8.32 4.93
CA LEU A 64 18.67 -8.84 3.61
C LEU A 64 19.22 -7.78 2.64
N ARG A 65 18.94 -6.49 2.89
CA ARG A 65 19.21 -5.38 1.96
C ARG A 65 20.26 -4.37 2.46
N GLN A 66 20.88 -4.59 3.62
CA GLN A 66 21.94 -3.70 4.16
C GLN A 66 23.29 -3.90 3.45
N ASP A 67 24.26 -2.99 3.67
CA ASP A 67 25.53 -2.91 2.90
C ASP A 67 26.47 -4.12 3.00
N GLN A 68 26.26 -5.03 3.96
CA GLN A 68 26.92 -6.36 3.98
C GLN A 68 26.05 -7.48 3.40
N GLY A 69 25.00 -7.10 2.67
CA GLY A 69 24.07 -8.00 2.01
C GLY A 69 24.71 -8.73 0.82
N PRO A 70 23.94 -9.63 0.18
CA PRO A 70 24.44 -10.42 -0.95
C PRO A 70 24.79 -9.52 -2.15
N ALA A 71 25.55 -10.04 -3.12
CA ALA A 71 25.84 -9.28 -4.34
C ALA A 71 24.58 -9.08 -5.21
N GLY A 72 23.61 -9.97 -5.10
CA GLY A 72 22.28 -9.89 -5.73
C GLY A 72 21.23 -10.65 -4.94
N LEU A 73 19.96 -10.35 -5.19
CA LEU A 73 18.84 -10.96 -4.47
C LEU A 73 17.72 -11.40 -5.43
N VAL A 74 17.26 -12.63 -5.24
CA VAL A 74 16.04 -13.16 -5.86
C VAL A 74 14.99 -13.32 -4.77
N VAL A 75 13.87 -12.64 -4.94
CA VAL A 75 12.69 -12.82 -4.11
C VAL A 75 11.76 -13.80 -4.79
N LEU A 76 11.66 -15.02 -4.26
CA LEU A 76 10.62 -15.96 -4.65
C LEU A 76 9.32 -15.52 -3.98
N CYS A 77 8.34 -15.07 -4.76
CA CYS A 77 7.08 -14.58 -4.22
C CYS A 77 6.32 -15.71 -3.51
N GLN A 78 5.83 -15.40 -2.31
CA GLN A 78 5.01 -16.29 -1.49
C GLN A 78 3.69 -15.60 -1.11
N GLY A 79 2.63 -16.37 -0.90
CA GLY A 79 1.34 -15.87 -0.46
C GLY A 79 0.38 -17.02 -0.15
N GLU A 80 -0.86 -16.70 0.19
CA GLU A 80 -1.92 -17.70 0.37
C GLU A 80 -2.30 -18.37 -0.96
N HIS A 81 -2.09 -17.65 -2.07
CA HIS A 81 -2.27 -18.16 -3.43
C HIS A 81 -0.99 -18.02 -4.25
N PRO A 82 -0.76 -18.90 -5.25
CA PRO A 82 0.34 -18.76 -6.19
C PRO A 82 0.26 -17.46 -7.00
N GLY A 83 1.41 -16.88 -7.27
CA GLY A 83 1.59 -15.83 -8.26
C GLY A 83 2.75 -14.89 -7.93
N LEU A 84 2.79 -13.79 -8.67
CA LEU A 84 3.81 -12.75 -8.56
C LEU A 84 3.38 -11.62 -7.60
N GLY A 85 3.37 -11.95 -6.31
CA GLY A 85 3.07 -11.02 -5.20
C GLY A 85 4.23 -10.07 -4.92
N LEU A 86 4.22 -8.88 -5.53
CA LEU A 86 5.32 -7.92 -5.43
C LEU A 86 5.44 -7.34 -4.01
N LEU A 87 6.66 -7.02 -3.58
CA LEU A 87 6.89 -6.24 -2.36
C LEU A 87 6.82 -4.74 -2.67
N ASN A 88 6.41 -3.95 -1.67
CA ASN A 88 6.44 -2.49 -1.79
C ASN A 88 7.88 -1.96 -1.82
N ALA A 89 8.06 -0.86 -2.53
CA ALA A 89 9.31 -0.13 -2.67
C ALA A 89 9.31 1.09 -1.75
N GLU A 90 9.44 0.85 -0.45
CA GLU A 90 9.40 1.90 0.58
C GLU A 90 10.51 2.94 0.42
N GLN A 91 11.62 2.58 -0.24
CA GLN A 91 12.75 3.49 -0.54
C GLN A 91 12.84 3.83 -2.03
N PHE A 92 11.71 3.88 -2.75
CA PHE A 92 11.69 4.09 -4.21
C PHE A 92 12.52 5.30 -4.69
N LYS A 93 12.49 6.40 -3.93
CA LYS A 93 13.24 7.64 -4.23
C LYS A 93 14.75 7.53 -3.96
N ALA A 94 15.17 6.57 -3.15
CA ALA A 94 16.56 6.32 -2.79
C ALA A 94 16.87 4.80 -2.82
N PRO A 95 16.99 4.20 -4.02
CA PRO A 95 17.25 2.77 -4.15
C PRO A 95 18.50 2.34 -3.38
N TYR A 96 18.45 1.16 -2.77
CA TYR A 96 19.48 0.69 -1.84
C TYR A 96 19.66 -0.83 -1.87
N GLY A 97 20.75 -1.31 -1.26
CA GLY A 97 21.08 -2.73 -1.21
C GLY A 97 21.47 -3.31 -2.57
N ALA A 98 21.41 -4.63 -2.68
CA ALA A 98 21.79 -5.35 -3.89
C ALA A 98 20.73 -5.23 -5.01
N PRO A 99 21.11 -5.36 -6.29
CA PRO A 99 20.16 -5.57 -7.36
C PRO A 99 19.25 -6.75 -7.07
N ALA A 100 17.94 -6.55 -7.26
CA ALA A 100 16.96 -7.56 -6.88
C ALA A 100 15.80 -7.68 -7.87
N ILE A 101 15.27 -8.90 -7.99
CA ILE A 101 14.05 -9.20 -8.74
C ILE A 101 13.09 -10.06 -7.91
N HIS A 102 11.81 -9.90 -8.18
CA HIS A 102 10.74 -10.81 -7.83
C HIS A 102 10.60 -11.88 -8.91
N LEU A 103 10.45 -13.13 -8.51
CA LEU A 103 10.06 -14.24 -9.37
C LEU A 103 8.71 -14.79 -8.93
N ASP A 104 7.94 -15.29 -9.89
CA ASP A 104 6.66 -15.92 -9.61
C ASP A 104 6.86 -17.16 -8.74
N SER A 105 5.92 -17.41 -7.82
CA SER A 105 5.90 -18.59 -6.96
C SER A 105 6.06 -19.92 -7.72
N GLY A 106 5.63 -20.00 -8.99
CA GLY A 106 5.80 -21.19 -9.83
C GLY A 106 7.26 -21.53 -10.18
N ALA A 107 8.19 -20.59 -10.04
CA ALA A 107 9.62 -20.83 -10.22
C ALA A 107 10.29 -21.44 -8.96
N ALA A 108 9.58 -21.50 -7.83
CA ALA A 108 10.21 -21.74 -6.53
C ALA A 108 10.86 -23.12 -6.41
N GLU A 109 10.24 -24.18 -6.94
CA GLU A 109 10.82 -25.53 -6.91
C GLU A 109 12.14 -25.60 -7.67
N ALA A 110 12.15 -25.21 -8.94
CA ALA A 110 13.35 -25.24 -9.77
C ALA A 110 14.48 -24.34 -9.22
N VAL A 111 14.15 -23.16 -8.66
CA VAL A 111 15.14 -22.27 -8.06
C VAL A 111 15.69 -22.86 -6.75
N ARG A 112 14.86 -23.51 -5.92
CA ARG A 112 15.33 -24.20 -4.71
C ARG A 112 16.27 -25.35 -5.05
N ASP A 113 15.95 -26.16 -6.05
CA ASP A 113 16.81 -27.25 -6.50
C ASP A 113 18.16 -26.70 -6.99
N ALA A 114 18.13 -25.61 -7.75
CA ALA A 114 19.35 -24.92 -8.19
C ALA A 114 20.20 -24.38 -7.03
N VAL A 115 19.57 -23.84 -5.98
CA VAL A 115 20.26 -23.44 -4.73
C VAL A 115 20.88 -24.66 -4.05
N ALA A 116 20.15 -25.76 -3.91
CA ALA A 116 20.63 -26.99 -3.26
C ALA A 116 21.83 -27.61 -4.00
N CYS A 117 21.88 -27.49 -5.33
CA CYS A 117 23.00 -27.93 -6.14
C CYS A 117 24.18 -26.95 -6.18
N GLY A 118 24.09 -25.79 -5.53
CA GLY A 118 25.11 -24.74 -5.62
C GLY A 118 25.30 -24.23 -7.05
N ALA A 119 24.22 -24.15 -7.82
CA ALA A 119 24.29 -23.78 -9.23
C ALA A 119 24.75 -22.34 -9.43
N MET A 120 25.48 -22.11 -10.52
CA MET A 120 25.80 -20.76 -10.99
C MET A 120 24.54 -20.13 -11.60
N GLY A 121 24.17 -18.94 -11.12
CA GLY A 121 23.08 -18.15 -11.69
C GLY A 121 23.58 -16.86 -12.31
N ARG A 122 22.83 -16.31 -13.27
CA ARG A 122 22.98 -14.95 -13.78
C ARG A 122 21.70 -14.14 -13.54
N LEU A 123 21.81 -13.12 -12.70
CA LEU A 123 20.74 -12.17 -12.39
C LEU A 123 20.85 -10.95 -13.28
N VAL A 124 19.76 -10.61 -13.98
CA VAL A 124 19.62 -9.38 -14.76
C VAL A 124 18.42 -8.60 -14.24
N SER A 125 18.62 -7.30 -13.99
CA SER A 125 17.57 -6.37 -13.61
C SER A 125 17.84 -5.03 -14.30
N ARG A 126 17.41 -4.91 -15.55
CA ARG A 126 17.54 -3.70 -16.36
C ARG A 126 16.18 -3.04 -16.52
N TYR A 127 16.15 -1.75 -16.27
CA TYR A 127 14.95 -0.94 -16.39
C TYR A 127 15.34 0.51 -16.70
N ASP A 128 14.44 1.23 -17.35
CA ASP A 128 14.59 2.66 -17.60
C ASP A 128 13.87 3.46 -16.51
N ARG A 129 14.43 4.63 -16.17
CA ARG A 129 13.74 5.63 -15.34
C ARG A 129 13.18 6.71 -16.23
N VAL A 130 11.86 6.72 -16.36
CA VAL A 130 11.14 7.64 -17.25
C VAL A 130 10.42 8.68 -16.42
N ARG A 131 10.68 9.95 -16.70
CA ARG A 131 9.99 11.07 -16.06
C ARG A 131 8.48 10.94 -16.28
N ALA A 132 7.73 10.93 -15.21
CA ALA A 132 6.29 10.81 -15.21
C ALA A 132 5.64 11.81 -14.24
N PHE A 133 4.33 12.01 -14.43
CA PHE A 133 3.51 12.90 -13.61
C PHE A 133 2.24 12.15 -13.16
N PRO A 134 2.36 11.20 -12.22
CA PRO A 134 1.19 10.64 -11.54
C PRO A 134 0.36 11.75 -10.90
N ARG A 135 -0.91 11.45 -10.61
CA ARG A 135 -1.89 12.44 -10.15
C ARG A 135 -2.66 11.95 -8.93
N ASN A 136 -2.65 12.75 -7.88
CA ASN A 136 -3.66 12.64 -6.84
C ASN A 136 -4.98 13.21 -7.33
N VAL A 137 -6.09 12.64 -6.85
CA VAL A 137 -7.43 13.21 -7.06
C VAL A 137 -7.85 13.88 -5.77
N VAL A 138 -8.01 15.21 -5.80
CA VAL A 138 -8.32 16.00 -4.61
C VAL A 138 -9.67 16.70 -4.77
N VAL A 139 -10.52 16.61 -3.77
CA VAL A 139 -11.80 17.33 -3.68
C VAL A 139 -11.80 18.13 -2.38
N THR A 140 -12.18 19.40 -2.46
CA THR A 140 -12.32 20.26 -1.28
C THR A 140 -13.77 20.70 -1.17
N LEU A 141 -14.38 20.37 -0.03
CA LEU A 141 -15.69 20.87 0.38
C LEU A 141 -15.47 21.92 1.45
N ARG A 142 -15.92 23.15 1.18
CA ARG A 142 -15.81 24.25 2.14
C ARG A 142 -16.87 24.13 3.21
N GLY A 143 -16.45 24.28 4.46
CA GLY A 143 -17.34 24.28 5.60
C GLY A 143 -18.19 25.54 5.66
N THR A 144 -19.36 25.47 6.27
CA THR A 144 -20.18 26.65 6.58
C THR A 144 -19.61 27.49 7.74
N GLN A 145 -18.75 26.88 8.57
CA GLN A 145 -18.13 27.47 9.76
C GLN A 145 -16.66 27.02 9.93
N PRO A 146 -15.79 27.31 8.94
CA PRO A 146 -14.46 26.68 8.82
C PRO A 146 -13.47 27.03 9.95
N SER A 147 -13.78 28.03 10.79
CA SER A 147 -12.94 28.46 11.91
C SER A 147 -13.30 27.81 13.26
N LEU A 148 -14.40 27.06 13.36
CA LEU A 148 -14.91 26.53 14.63
C LEU A 148 -14.50 25.08 14.91
N LEU A 149 -14.12 24.34 13.87
CA LEU A 149 -13.83 22.92 13.94
C LEU A 149 -12.53 22.59 13.21
N PRO A 150 -11.77 21.58 13.66
CA PRO A 150 -10.61 21.11 12.91
C PRO A 150 -11.04 20.60 11.54
N ARG A 151 -10.20 20.84 10.54
CA ARG A 151 -10.41 20.31 9.19
C ARG A 151 -10.35 18.78 9.21
N VAL A 152 -11.12 18.15 8.33
CA VAL A 152 -11.10 16.70 8.13
C VAL A 152 -10.44 16.37 6.80
N VAL A 153 -9.49 15.45 6.81
CA VAL A 153 -8.92 14.88 5.60
C VAL A 153 -9.39 13.44 5.44
N VAL A 154 -10.02 13.12 4.32
CA VAL A 154 -10.42 11.74 3.98
C VAL A 154 -9.47 11.25 2.89
N MET A 155 -8.68 10.21 3.18
CA MET A 155 -7.70 9.71 2.23
C MET A 155 -7.87 8.24 1.89
N THR A 156 -7.50 7.87 0.66
CA THR A 156 -7.36 6.49 0.22
C THR A 156 -6.27 6.40 -0.85
N PRO A 157 -5.48 5.33 -0.90
CA PRO A 157 -4.65 5.05 -2.06
C PRO A 157 -5.53 4.70 -3.28
N ARG A 158 -5.17 5.18 -4.47
CA ARG A 158 -5.86 4.85 -5.73
C ARG A 158 -5.04 4.02 -6.72
N SER A 159 -3.76 3.82 -6.43
CA SER A 159 -2.85 3.00 -7.23
C SER A 159 -2.36 1.82 -6.40
N SER A 160 -1.86 0.80 -7.10
CA SER A 160 -1.42 -0.47 -6.53
C SER A 160 -0.66 -1.27 -7.58
N TRP A 161 -0.15 -2.44 -7.19
CA TRP A 161 0.34 -3.42 -8.14
C TRP A 161 -0.81 -4.06 -8.94
N TRP A 162 -0.53 -4.41 -10.20
CA TRP A 162 -1.44 -5.19 -11.06
C TRP A 162 -2.84 -4.57 -11.26
N GLN A 163 -3.90 -5.36 -11.06
CA GLN A 163 -5.30 -4.96 -11.19
C GLN A 163 -5.94 -4.56 -9.85
N SER A 164 -5.54 -5.22 -8.76
CA SER A 164 -5.79 -4.86 -7.36
C SER A 164 -7.25 -4.44 -7.05
N VAL A 165 -8.20 -5.34 -7.31
CA VAL A 165 -9.62 -5.06 -7.04
C VAL A 165 -9.91 -4.99 -5.55
N ALA A 166 -9.56 -6.02 -4.77
CA ALA A 166 -9.78 -6.02 -3.33
C ALA A 166 -8.87 -5.02 -2.63
N GLU A 167 -7.62 -4.93 -3.07
CA GLU A 167 -6.63 -4.09 -2.41
C GLU A 167 -6.98 -2.60 -2.41
N ARG A 168 -7.64 -2.06 -3.45
CA ARG A 168 -8.01 -0.62 -3.49
C ARG A 168 -9.50 -0.34 -3.69
N GLY A 169 -10.26 -1.30 -4.23
CA GLY A 169 -11.65 -1.10 -4.59
C GLY A 169 -12.52 -0.68 -3.41
N GLY A 170 -12.43 -1.40 -2.28
CA GLY A 170 -13.21 -1.07 -1.09
C GLY A 170 -12.92 0.32 -0.54
N GLY A 171 -11.64 0.72 -0.47
CA GLY A 171 -11.24 2.05 -0.03
C GLY A 171 -11.77 3.18 -0.93
N LEU A 172 -11.72 2.98 -2.26
CA LEU A 172 -12.27 3.91 -3.24
C LEU A 172 -13.80 4.02 -3.15
N VAL A 173 -14.50 2.91 -2.89
CA VAL A 173 -15.96 2.93 -2.67
C VAL A 173 -16.31 3.71 -1.40
N CYS A 174 -15.60 3.47 -0.28
CA CYS A 174 -15.76 4.26 0.94
C CYS A 174 -15.49 5.74 0.68
N TRP A 175 -14.45 6.08 -0.09
CA TRP A 175 -14.10 7.46 -0.43
C TRP A 175 -15.20 8.16 -1.24
N LEU A 176 -15.73 7.50 -2.27
CA LEU A 176 -16.80 8.03 -3.11
C LEU A 176 -18.12 8.16 -2.34
N GLU A 177 -18.45 7.19 -1.50
CA GLU A 177 -19.64 7.22 -0.67
C GLU A 177 -19.57 8.34 0.38
N THR A 178 -18.40 8.57 0.98
CA THR A 178 -18.17 9.71 1.88
C THR A 178 -18.37 11.05 1.15
N LEU A 179 -17.83 11.20 -0.07
CA LEU A 179 -18.08 12.39 -0.88
C LEU A 179 -19.58 12.58 -1.13
N ARG A 180 -20.28 11.52 -1.55
CA ARG A 180 -21.72 11.56 -1.81
C ARG A 180 -22.51 11.96 -0.57
N ALA A 181 -22.17 11.38 0.58
CA ALA A 181 -22.83 11.67 1.85
C ALA A 181 -22.65 13.15 2.24
N LEU A 182 -21.42 13.69 2.16
CA LEU A 182 -21.11 15.08 2.49
C LEU A 182 -21.75 16.09 1.51
N LEU A 183 -21.94 15.73 0.24
CA LEU A 183 -22.69 16.59 -0.70
C LEU A 183 -24.18 16.68 -0.33
N GLY A 184 -24.78 15.60 0.16
CA GLY A 184 -26.12 15.61 0.72
C GLY A 184 -26.20 16.22 2.13
N ASN A 185 -25.05 16.38 2.80
CA ASN A 185 -24.91 16.80 4.18
C ASN A 185 -23.74 17.80 4.32
N PRO A 186 -23.88 19.05 3.82
CA PRO A 186 -22.77 19.99 3.75
C PRO A 186 -22.06 20.15 5.11
N PRO A 187 -20.72 20.07 5.16
CA PRO A 187 -19.98 20.06 6.42
C PRO A 187 -19.91 21.45 7.07
N ALA A 188 -19.75 21.50 8.38
CA ALA A 188 -19.46 22.73 9.12
C ALA A 188 -17.98 23.12 9.04
N CYS A 189 -17.07 22.14 9.01
CA CYS A 189 -15.63 22.36 8.80
C CYS A 189 -15.21 22.12 7.35
N ASP A 190 -14.01 22.58 6.98
CA ASP A 190 -13.42 22.22 5.70
C ASP A 190 -13.11 20.71 5.65
N VAL A 191 -13.56 20.05 4.59
CA VAL A 191 -13.25 18.65 4.31
C VAL A 191 -12.45 18.55 3.02
N VAL A 192 -11.28 17.90 3.09
CA VAL A 192 -10.45 17.62 1.93
C VAL A 192 -10.38 16.12 1.72
N LEU A 193 -10.86 15.66 0.59
CA LEU A 193 -10.77 14.26 0.19
C LEU A 193 -9.61 14.11 -0.79
N THR A 194 -8.74 13.12 -0.57
CA THR A 194 -7.62 12.82 -1.49
C THR A 194 -7.55 11.34 -1.82
N ALA A 195 -7.38 11.02 -3.10
CA ALA A 195 -7.11 9.68 -3.58
C ALA A 195 -5.70 9.64 -4.18
N ASN A 196 -4.75 8.98 -3.51
CA ASN A 196 -3.31 9.18 -3.70
C ASN A 196 -2.68 8.15 -4.64
N SER A 197 -1.77 8.60 -5.51
CA SER A 197 -0.95 7.71 -6.33
C SER A 197 0.39 7.38 -5.66
N GLY A 198 0.96 6.22 -5.99
CA GLY A 198 2.31 5.82 -5.56
C GLY A 198 2.41 5.31 -4.12
N HIS A 199 1.35 4.68 -3.59
CA HIS A 199 1.38 4.01 -2.28
C HIS A 199 2.49 2.95 -2.22
N GLU A 200 2.54 2.04 -3.20
CA GLU A 200 3.55 0.96 -3.23
C GLU A 200 4.97 1.47 -3.45
N LEU A 201 5.13 2.76 -3.78
CA LEU A 201 6.39 3.41 -4.08
C LEU A 201 6.82 4.34 -2.93
N GLY A 202 6.49 3.98 -1.69
CA GLY A 202 6.82 4.77 -0.51
C GLY A 202 5.95 6.01 -0.38
N HIS A 203 4.65 5.90 -0.66
CA HIS A 203 3.64 6.94 -0.45
C HIS A 203 3.91 8.28 -1.18
N THR A 204 4.57 8.23 -2.35
CA THR A 204 5.00 9.45 -3.08
C THR A 204 3.90 10.49 -3.31
N GLY A 205 2.65 10.07 -3.52
CA GLY A 205 1.52 10.99 -3.66
C GLY A 205 1.09 11.64 -2.35
N LEU A 206 1.14 10.92 -1.22
CA LEU A 206 0.89 11.52 0.09
C LEU A 206 1.97 12.55 0.43
N ASP A 207 3.25 12.23 0.17
CA ASP A 207 4.35 13.18 0.37
C ASP A 207 4.08 14.50 -0.36
N ALA A 208 3.81 14.42 -1.67
CA ALA A 208 3.53 15.61 -2.48
C ALA A 208 2.28 16.37 -2.01
N PHE A 209 1.25 15.66 -1.54
CA PHE A 209 0.05 16.27 -0.96
C PHE A 209 0.38 17.04 0.32
N GLN A 210 1.22 16.50 1.20
CA GLN A 210 1.62 17.10 2.47
C GLN A 210 2.63 18.24 2.32
N GLU A 211 3.54 18.17 1.34
CA GLU A 211 4.52 19.24 1.06
C GLU A 211 3.84 20.59 0.81
N THR A 212 2.67 20.59 0.17
CA THR A 212 1.87 21.79 -0.09
C THR A 212 0.90 22.14 1.05
N ARG A 213 0.85 21.31 2.10
CA ARG A 213 -0.09 21.40 3.23
C ARG A 213 0.63 21.17 4.57
N PRO A 214 1.68 21.97 4.87
CA PRO A 214 2.52 21.74 6.04
C PRO A 214 1.70 21.82 7.34
N GLY A 215 1.95 20.89 8.24
CA GLY A 215 1.37 20.88 9.59
C GLY A 215 0.00 20.20 9.71
N TRP A 216 -0.59 19.72 8.62
CA TRP A 216 -1.90 19.04 8.67
C TRP A 216 -1.82 17.67 9.35
N ASP A 217 -0.66 17.04 9.35
CA ASP A 217 -0.31 15.77 9.98
C ASP A 217 0.04 15.88 11.48
N ARG A 218 0.08 17.11 12.03
CA ARG A 218 0.48 17.37 13.43
C ARG A 218 -0.71 17.24 14.39
N PRO A 219 -0.50 17.17 15.72
CA PRO A 219 -1.58 17.00 16.70
C PRO A 219 -2.70 18.06 16.60
N ASN A 220 -2.35 19.31 16.31
CA ASN A 220 -3.29 20.43 16.14
C ASN A 220 -3.67 20.68 14.66
N GLY A 221 -3.35 19.73 13.79
CA GLY A 221 -3.59 19.78 12.36
C GLY A 221 -5.01 19.33 11.99
N ALA A 222 -5.09 18.48 10.97
CA ALA A 222 -6.34 17.87 10.53
C ALA A 222 -6.66 16.60 11.33
N ILE A 223 -7.93 16.20 11.31
CA ILE A 223 -8.34 14.84 11.64
C ILE A 223 -8.30 14.01 10.35
N TRP A 224 -7.54 12.92 10.33
CA TRP A 224 -7.38 12.06 9.15
C TRP A 224 -8.25 10.82 9.23
N VAL A 225 -9.09 10.60 8.23
CA VAL A 225 -9.84 9.36 8.04
C VAL A 225 -9.24 8.65 6.84
N HIS A 226 -8.57 7.51 7.08
CA HIS A 226 -7.90 6.74 6.04
C HIS A 226 -8.68 5.46 5.72
N TYR A 227 -9.05 5.30 4.46
CA TYR A 227 -9.55 4.05 3.91
C TYR A 227 -8.38 3.33 3.25
N GLY A 228 -7.75 2.45 4.02
CA GLY A 228 -6.62 1.64 3.60
C GLY A 228 -7.01 0.46 2.72
N ALA A 229 -6.07 -0.46 2.58
CA ALA A 229 -6.20 -1.57 1.65
C ALA A 229 -7.30 -2.58 2.04
N ASN A 230 -7.75 -3.37 1.07
CA ASN A 230 -8.44 -4.66 1.29
C ASN A 230 -9.80 -4.60 2.00
N ILE A 231 -10.46 -3.44 2.05
CA ILE A 231 -11.77 -3.31 2.71
C ILE A 231 -12.79 -4.18 1.95
N GLY A 232 -13.34 -5.18 2.64
CA GLY A 232 -14.34 -6.10 2.07
C GLY A 232 -13.77 -7.13 1.07
N ALA A 233 -12.49 -7.48 1.17
CA ALA A 233 -11.94 -8.63 0.46
C ALA A 233 -12.64 -9.94 0.89
N VAL A 234 -12.82 -10.87 -0.05
CA VAL A 234 -13.30 -12.23 0.25
C VAL A 234 -12.26 -12.95 1.11
N GLY A 235 -12.70 -13.64 2.16
CA GLY A 235 -11.78 -14.28 3.12
C GLY A 235 -10.95 -13.31 3.97
N GLY A 236 -11.13 -12.00 3.78
CA GLY A 236 -10.49 -10.94 4.55
C GLY A 236 -11.30 -10.52 5.77
N GLY A 237 -10.59 -10.01 6.78
CA GLY A 237 -11.15 -9.28 7.91
C GLY A 237 -10.87 -7.78 7.79
N LEU A 238 -11.63 -6.96 8.53
CA LEU A 238 -11.45 -5.53 8.66
C LEU A 238 -10.99 -5.17 10.08
N SER A 239 -9.93 -4.36 10.18
CA SER A 239 -9.44 -3.81 11.44
C SER A 239 -9.63 -2.28 11.47
N ILE A 240 -10.00 -1.76 12.65
CA ILE A 240 -9.93 -0.32 12.96
C ILE A 240 -8.59 -0.04 13.66
N MET A 241 -7.82 0.92 13.15
CA MET A 241 -6.57 1.37 13.74
C MET A 241 -6.61 2.87 14.06
N SER A 242 -6.31 3.23 15.31
CA SER A 242 -6.17 4.62 15.78
C SER A 242 -5.57 4.63 17.19
N ALA A 243 -4.78 5.66 17.51
CA ALA A 243 -4.36 5.96 18.87
C ALA A 243 -5.34 6.91 19.59
N ASP A 244 -6.26 7.57 18.86
CA ASP A 244 -7.30 8.46 19.40
C ASP A 244 -8.54 7.62 19.80
N PRO A 245 -8.86 7.49 21.10
CA PRO A 245 -9.93 6.61 21.58
C PRO A 245 -11.31 7.04 21.09
N ASP A 246 -11.55 8.33 20.93
CA ASP A 246 -12.85 8.84 20.48
C ASP A 246 -13.08 8.49 19.02
N LEU A 247 -12.07 8.65 18.17
CA LEU A 247 -12.17 8.28 16.76
C LEU A 247 -12.37 6.77 16.57
N ARG A 248 -11.75 5.94 17.44
CA ARG A 248 -11.95 4.47 17.44
C ARG A 248 -13.40 4.10 17.70
N VAL A 249 -13.97 4.62 18.78
CA VAL A 249 -15.34 4.32 19.21
C VAL A 249 -16.34 4.80 18.16
N ARG A 250 -16.20 6.05 17.69
CA ARG A 250 -17.11 6.61 16.69
C ARG A 250 -17.10 5.84 15.38
N MET A 251 -15.92 5.41 14.90
CA MET A 251 -15.83 4.59 13.69
C MET A 251 -16.50 3.23 13.91
N ARG A 252 -16.18 2.53 15.00
CA ARG A 252 -16.80 1.24 15.35
C ARG A 252 -18.31 1.34 15.38
N ASP A 253 -18.85 2.31 16.09
CA ASP A 253 -20.30 2.47 16.29
C ASP A 253 -20.99 2.79 14.96
N SER A 254 -20.36 3.60 14.09
CA SER A 254 -20.89 3.90 12.77
C SER A 254 -20.91 2.68 11.84
N LEU A 255 -19.88 1.83 11.90
CA LEU A 255 -19.84 0.57 11.15
C LEU A 255 -20.91 -0.42 11.63
N ILE A 256 -21.08 -0.56 12.95
CA ILE A 256 -22.15 -1.39 13.55
C ILE A 256 -23.54 -0.89 13.13
N ALA A 257 -23.77 0.42 13.19
CA ALA A 257 -25.03 1.03 12.78
C ALA A 257 -25.35 0.81 11.29
N ALA A 258 -24.32 0.69 10.44
CA ALA A 258 -24.47 0.34 9.03
C ALA A 258 -24.64 -1.18 8.78
N GLY A 259 -24.73 -1.99 9.83
CA GLY A 259 -24.97 -3.44 9.75
C GLY A 259 -23.72 -4.26 9.44
N GLN A 260 -22.51 -3.70 9.60
CA GLN A 260 -21.26 -4.43 9.40
C GLN A 260 -20.17 -3.90 10.32
N GLY A 261 -19.98 -4.53 11.49
CA GLY A 261 -18.84 -4.24 12.36
C GLY A 261 -17.49 -4.61 11.74
N ALA A 262 -16.42 -4.02 12.30
CA ALA A 262 -15.06 -4.48 12.08
C ALA A 262 -14.82 -5.79 12.83
N ASP A 263 -13.94 -6.64 12.30
CA ASP A 263 -13.56 -7.91 12.90
C ASP A 263 -12.57 -7.70 14.05
N GLU A 264 -11.77 -6.63 13.98
CA GLU A 264 -10.74 -6.33 14.97
C GLU A 264 -10.65 -4.83 15.31
N MET A 265 -10.37 -4.55 16.57
CA MET A 265 -9.93 -3.24 17.05
C MET A 265 -8.44 -3.35 17.37
N ALA A 266 -7.55 -2.92 16.46
CA ALA A 266 -6.10 -3.07 16.64
C ALA A 266 -5.60 -2.34 17.89
N ASP A 267 -4.61 -2.89 18.60
CA ASP A 267 -4.02 -2.26 19.79
C ASP A 267 -3.60 -0.79 19.49
N PRO A 268 -4.05 0.20 20.28
CA PRO A 268 -3.70 1.61 20.05
C PRO A 268 -2.19 1.92 20.11
N ALA A 269 -1.38 1.05 20.73
CA ALA A 269 0.07 1.18 20.76
C ALA A 269 0.75 0.74 19.45
N VAL A 270 0.02 0.04 18.56
CA VAL A 270 0.57 -0.42 17.27
C VAL A 270 0.67 0.74 16.31
N VAL A 271 1.89 0.96 15.80
CA VAL A 271 2.14 1.91 14.71
C VAL A 271 1.48 1.37 13.43
N PRO A 272 0.59 2.13 12.78
CA PRO A 272 0.00 1.72 11.50
C PRO A 272 1.05 1.54 10.41
N SER A 273 0.76 0.64 9.47
CA SER A 273 1.46 0.57 8.19
C SER A 273 0.79 1.46 7.14
N GLY A 274 1.37 1.55 5.95
CA GLY A 274 0.84 2.38 4.86
C GLY A 274 0.84 3.88 5.17
N GLU A 275 0.04 4.64 4.43
CA GLU A 275 -0.02 6.11 4.48
C GLU A 275 -0.30 6.71 5.87
N THR A 276 -1.08 6.01 6.72
CA THR A 276 -1.34 6.47 8.10
C THR A 276 -0.09 6.50 8.97
N ARG A 277 0.91 5.66 8.67
CA ARG A 277 2.18 5.61 9.43
C ARG A 277 2.81 6.99 9.58
N ASP A 278 2.75 7.79 8.52
CA ASP A 278 3.44 9.07 8.46
C ASP A 278 2.68 10.12 9.29
N ILE A 279 1.34 10.04 9.31
CA ILE A 279 0.48 10.81 10.23
C ILE A 279 0.75 10.43 11.69
N HIS A 280 0.83 9.12 11.99
CA HIS A 280 1.10 8.63 13.34
C HIS A 280 2.46 9.13 13.84
N ARG A 281 3.51 9.01 13.02
CA ARG A 281 4.87 9.47 13.37
C ARG A 281 4.95 10.98 13.62
N ALA A 282 4.10 11.76 12.95
CA ALA A 282 3.98 13.20 13.17
C ALA A 282 3.16 13.58 14.42
N GLY A 283 2.53 12.61 15.09
CA GLY A 283 1.64 12.80 16.24
C GLY A 283 0.22 13.22 15.86
N GLY A 284 -0.17 13.07 14.59
CA GLY A 284 -1.47 13.48 14.08
C GLY A 284 -2.63 12.63 14.58
N ARG A 285 -3.83 13.19 14.45
CA ARG A 285 -5.08 12.50 14.79
C ARG A 285 -5.60 11.74 13.59
N TYR A 286 -5.86 10.45 13.75
CA TYR A 286 -6.33 9.62 12.64
C TYR A 286 -7.27 8.49 13.08
N VAL A 287 -8.07 7.99 12.14
CA VAL A 287 -8.66 6.65 12.19
C VAL A 287 -8.53 5.98 10.83
N THR A 288 -8.13 4.71 10.84
CA THR A 288 -7.88 3.91 9.65
C THR A 288 -8.76 2.67 9.64
N LEU A 289 -9.37 2.42 8.49
CA LEU A 289 -9.93 1.13 8.14
C LEU A 289 -8.93 0.40 7.24
N VAL A 290 -8.52 -0.80 7.62
CA VAL A 290 -7.60 -1.62 6.82
C VAL A 290 -8.00 -3.08 6.91
N GLY A 291 -8.01 -3.76 5.77
CA GLY A 291 -8.36 -5.16 5.68
C GLY A 291 -7.19 -6.11 5.41
N THR A 292 -7.50 -7.39 5.48
CA THR A 292 -6.66 -8.49 4.96
C THR A 292 -7.21 -9.01 3.64
N ASN A 293 -6.37 -9.64 2.83
CA ASN A 293 -6.72 -10.11 1.49
C ASN A 293 -5.85 -11.33 1.12
N PRO A 294 -6.43 -12.51 0.85
CA PRO A 294 -5.68 -13.69 0.40
C PRO A 294 -4.94 -13.48 -0.93
N TRP A 295 -5.40 -12.54 -1.76
CA TRP A 295 -4.81 -12.21 -3.07
C TRP A 295 -3.93 -10.95 -3.04
N PHE A 296 -3.49 -10.52 -1.86
CA PHE A 296 -2.75 -9.27 -1.69
C PHE A 296 -1.52 -9.20 -2.61
N HIS A 297 -1.46 -8.13 -3.42
CA HIS A 297 -0.45 -7.87 -4.45
C HIS A 297 -0.34 -8.93 -5.57
N LEU A 298 -1.32 -9.82 -5.73
CA LEU A 298 -1.31 -10.81 -6.80
C LEU A 298 -2.01 -10.27 -8.07
N PRO A 299 -1.56 -10.70 -9.27
CA PRO A 299 -2.30 -10.46 -10.52
C PRO A 299 -3.71 -11.06 -10.55
N SER A 300 -3.99 -12.02 -9.65
CA SER A 300 -5.30 -12.65 -9.49
C SER A 300 -6.26 -11.85 -8.61
N ASP A 301 -5.84 -10.72 -8.01
CA ASP A 301 -6.74 -9.81 -7.31
C ASP A 301 -7.68 -9.09 -8.29
N ARG A 302 -8.77 -9.77 -8.64
CA ARG A 302 -9.69 -9.41 -9.72
C ARG A 302 -11.16 -9.56 -9.36
N PHE A 303 -11.95 -8.69 -9.96
CA PHE A 303 -13.40 -8.75 -9.94
C PHE A 303 -13.90 -9.93 -10.81
N PRO A 304 -14.98 -10.62 -10.44
CA PRO A 304 -15.75 -10.46 -9.20
C PRO A 304 -15.23 -11.27 -8.01
N GLY A 305 -14.18 -12.07 -8.18
CA GLY A 305 -13.84 -13.16 -7.25
C GLY A 305 -13.25 -12.72 -5.91
N THR A 306 -12.60 -11.56 -5.84
CA THR A 306 -11.80 -11.19 -4.64
C THR A 306 -12.48 -10.22 -3.69
N VAL A 307 -13.69 -9.74 -4.02
CA VAL A 307 -14.43 -8.75 -3.21
C VAL A 307 -15.85 -9.19 -2.88
N ASP A 308 -16.27 -8.90 -1.65
CA ASP A 308 -17.66 -9.00 -1.20
C ASP A 308 -18.32 -7.62 -1.34
N VAL A 309 -19.01 -7.41 -2.47
CA VAL A 309 -19.64 -6.13 -2.80
C VAL A 309 -20.69 -5.70 -1.76
N PRO A 310 -21.63 -6.55 -1.30
CA PRO A 310 -22.54 -6.18 -0.21
C PRO A 310 -21.84 -5.75 1.07
N ARG A 311 -20.75 -6.43 1.47
CA ARG A 311 -19.96 -6.07 2.65
C ARG A 311 -19.27 -4.71 2.46
N ILE A 312 -18.68 -4.46 1.30
CA ILE A 312 -18.08 -3.15 0.95
C ILE A 312 -19.13 -2.04 1.07
N ALA A 313 -20.32 -2.24 0.53
CA ALA A 313 -21.39 -1.24 0.58
C ALA A 313 -21.76 -0.86 2.03
N ARG A 314 -21.86 -1.84 2.94
CA ARG A 314 -22.13 -1.57 4.36
C ARG A 314 -20.98 -0.83 5.04
N TYR A 315 -19.73 -1.22 4.78
CA TYR A 315 -18.57 -0.49 5.30
C TYR A 315 -18.54 0.96 4.80
N ALA A 316 -18.83 1.19 3.52
CA ALA A 316 -18.86 2.53 2.93
C ALA A 316 -19.92 3.42 3.58
N VAL A 317 -21.13 2.90 3.83
CA VAL A 317 -22.19 3.63 4.54
C VAL A 317 -21.74 4.02 5.95
N GLY A 318 -21.19 3.08 6.73
CA GLY A 318 -20.73 3.36 8.08
C GLY A 318 -19.55 4.33 8.13
N ALA A 319 -18.58 4.17 7.23
CA ALA A 319 -17.44 5.05 7.10
C ALA A 319 -17.84 6.49 6.71
N ALA A 320 -18.82 6.64 5.81
CA ALA A 320 -19.37 7.93 5.43
C ALA A 320 -20.16 8.59 6.56
N ALA A 321 -20.98 7.82 7.28
CA ALA A 321 -21.72 8.31 8.45
C ALA A 321 -20.78 8.85 9.54
N MET A 322 -19.67 8.14 9.80
CA MET A 322 -18.62 8.60 10.71
C MET A 322 -18.07 9.97 10.28
N VAL A 323 -17.68 10.11 9.02
CA VAL A 323 -17.14 11.40 8.51
C VAL A 323 -18.17 12.51 8.60
N VAL A 324 -19.43 12.27 8.21
CA VAL A 324 -20.49 13.26 8.37
C VAL A 324 -20.59 13.71 9.84
N GLY A 325 -20.58 12.77 10.79
CA GLY A 325 -20.63 13.06 12.22
C GLY A 325 -19.43 13.85 12.75
N LEU A 326 -18.23 13.69 12.17
CA LEU A 326 -17.05 14.49 12.53
C LEU A 326 -17.12 15.94 12.06
N THR A 327 -17.98 16.22 11.08
CA THR A 327 -18.04 17.51 10.38
C THR A 327 -19.24 18.37 10.81
N ARG A 328 -19.88 18.02 11.92
CA ARG A 328 -21.02 18.76 12.49
C ARG A 328 -20.60 19.63 13.66
#